data_AF-A0A2I0TTA5-F1
#
_entry.id   AF-A0A2I0TTA5-F1
#
_cell.length_a   1.000
_cell.length_b   1.000
_cell.length_c   1.000
_cell.angle_alpha   90.00
_cell.angle_beta   90.00
_cell.angle_gamma   90.00
#
_symmetry.space_group_name_H-M   'P 1'
#
loop_
_entity.id
_entity.type
_entity.pdbx_description
1 polymer ?
#
loop_
_entity_poly.entity_id
_entity_poly.type
_entity_poly.pdbx_seq_one_letter_code
_entity_poly.pdbx_strand_id
1 'polypeptide(L)'
;MSIVLLCLSAISNSLNVFYVAKSQNMPISIVLQVEELMMAMEKVKQELESMKAKLSSTQQSLAEKETHLTNLRAERRKHLEEVLEMKQEALLAAISEKDANIALLELSSSKKKTQDEVAALKREKDRLVQQLKQQTQNRMKLMADNYEDDHLKSSSHSNQTNHKPSPDQRGILKADKAYKRAKKAVPQGGSEYRIRN
;
A
#
# COMPACT_ATOMS: atom_id res chain seq x y z
N MET A 1 4.24 11.04 -34.85
CA MET A 1 4.76 9.69 -35.18
C MET A 1 3.72 8.59 -34.98
N SER A 2 2.95 8.58 -33.88
CA SER A 2 1.99 7.48 -33.58
C SER A 2 0.77 7.39 -34.51
N ILE A 3 0.20 8.51 -34.96
CA ILE A 3 -1.04 8.50 -35.76
C ILE A 3 -0.82 7.91 -37.17
N VAL A 4 0.29 8.29 -37.83
CA VAL A 4 0.62 7.81 -39.18
C VAL A 4 0.89 6.30 -39.20
N LEU A 5 1.56 5.77 -38.16
CA LEU A 5 1.81 4.34 -38.03
C LEU A 5 0.53 3.54 -37.76
N LEU A 6 -0.41 4.10 -36.97
CA LEU A 6 -1.72 3.49 -36.76
C LEU A 6 -2.53 3.44 -38.07
N CYS A 7 -2.57 4.54 -38.82
CA CYS A 7 -3.25 4.60 -40.12
C CYS A 7 -2.66 3.61 -41.15
N LEU A 8 -1.32 3.53 -41.26
CA LEU A 8 -0.68 2.57 -42.17
C LEU A 8 -0.93 1.11 -41.76
N SER A 9 -0.98 0.82 -40.46
CA SER A 9 -1.32 -0.53 -39.96
C SER A 9 -2.78 -0.89 -40.23
N ALA A 10 -3.69 0.07 -40.10
CA ALA A 10 -5.10 -0.12 -40.38
C ALA A 10 -5.34 -0.39 -41.88
N ILE A 11 -4.72 0.42 -42.75
CA ILE A 11 -4.79 0.23 -44.21
C ILE A 11 -4.19 -1.13 -44.60
N SER A 12 -3.05 -1.51 -44.03
CA SER A 12 -2.41 -2.80 -44.32
C SER A 12 -3.27 -4.00 -43.88
N ASN A 13 -3.93 -3.92 -42.72
CA ASN A 13 -4.85 -4.96 -42.26
C ASN A 13 -6.10 -5.06 -43.15
N SER A 14 -6.71 -3.93 -43.53
CA SER A 14 -7.88 -3.89 -44.42
C SER A 14 -7.56 -4.48 -45.80
N LEU A 15 -6.39 -4.17 -46.37
CA LEU A 15 -5.94 -4.74 -47.64
C LEU A 15 -5.71 -6.25 -47.56
N ASN A 16 -5.18 -6.75 -46.43
CA ASN A 16 -4.93 -8.17 -46.23
C ASN A 16 -6.24 -8.98 -46.10
N VAL A 17 -7.23 -8.45 -45.37
CA VAL A 17 -8.57 -9.06 -45.27
C VAL A 17 -9.23 -9.15 -46.65
N PHE A 18 -9.16 -8.08 -47.45
CA PHE A 18 -9.73 -8.06 -48.80
C PHE A 18 -9.04 -9.07 -49.74
N TYR A 19 -7.70 -9.18 -49.66
CA TYR A 19 -6.92 -10.14 -50.45
C TYR A 19 -7.24 -11.60 -50.11
N VAL A 20 -7.38 -11.92 -48.82
CA VAL A 20 -7.77 -13.27 -48.36
C VAL A 20 -9.20 -13.60 -48.76
N ALA A 21 -10.15 -12.66 -48.63
CA ALA A 21 -11.53 -12.85 -49.05
C ALA A 21 -11.65 -13.15 -50.55
N LYS A 22 -10.87 -12.43 -51.39
CA LYS A 22 -10.86 -12.61 -52.85
C LYS A 22 -10.17 -13.90 -53.30
N SER A 23 -9.12 -14.36 -52.60
CA SER A 23 -8.42 -15.61 -52.92
C SER A 23 -9.18 -16.88 -52.51
N GLN A 24 -10.10 -16.77 -51.54
CA GLN A 24 -10.90 -17.89 -51.03
C GLN A 24 -12.33 -17.96 -51.62
N ASN A 25 -12.66 -17.09 -52.59
CA ASN A 25 -14.00 -16.92 -53.17
C ASN A 25 -15.12 -16.78 -52.11
N MET A 26 -14.80 -16.07 -51.03
CA MET A 26 -15.66 -15.98 -49.84
C MET A 26 -16.89 -15.09 -50.14
N PRO A 27 -18.12 -15.53 -49.82
CA PRO A 27 -19.31 -14.72 -50.03
C PRO A 27 -19.25 -13.46 -49.16
N ILE A 28 -19.77 -12.35 -49.71
CA ILE A 28 -19.76 -11.02 -49.09
C ILE A 28 -20.34 -11.03 -47.67
N SER A 29 -21.34 -11.88 -47.40
CA SER A 29 -21.94 -12.04 -46.06
C SER A 29 -20.92 -12.48 -45.00
N ILE A 30 -19.99 -13.37 -45.34
CA ILE A 30 -18.95 -13.84 -44.42
C ILE A 30 -17.88 -12.75 -44.23
N VAL A 31 -17.56 -11.99 -45.28
CA VAL A 31 -16.61 -10.86 -45.19
C VAL A 31 -17.11 -9.81 -44.18
N LEU A 32 -18.40 -9.46 -44.24
CA LEU A 32 -19.02 -8.53 -43.30
C LEU A 32 -19.02 -9.07 -41.85
N GLN A 33 -19.32 -10.37 -41.67
CA GLN A 33 -19.30 -11.00 -40.35
C GLN A 33 -17.89 -11.04 -39.74
N VAL A 34 -16.86 -11.26 -40.56
CA VAL A 34 -15.45 -11.21 -40.13
C VAL A 34 -15.04 -9.80 -39.74
N GLU A 35 -15.43 -8.78 -40.52
CA GLU A 35 -15.15 -7.38 -40.22
C GLU A 35 -15.82 -6.92 -38.91
N GLU A 36 -17.08 -7.29 -38.70
CA GLU A 36 -17.80 -7.03 -37.45
C GLU A 36 -17.12 -7.70 -36.24
N LEU A 37 -16.71 -8.96 -36.38
CA LEU A 37 -16.01 -9.69 -35.33
C LEU A 37 -14.63 -9.07 -35.03
N MET A 38 -13.91 -8.60 -36.05
CA MET A 38 -12.64 -7.87 -35.88
C MET A 38 -12.84 -6.56 -35.12
N MET A 39 -13.88 -5.80 -35.44
CA MET A 39 -14.23 -4.56 -34.72
C MET A 39 -14.59 -4.86 -33.25
N ALA A 40 -15.39 -5.89 -32.99
CA ALA A 40 -15.74 -6.31 -31.64
C ALA A 40 -14.51 -6.75 -30.84
N MET A 41 -13.60 -7.51 -31.47
CA MET A 41 -12.34 -7.94 -30.85
C MET A 41 -11.43 -6.77 -30.48
N GLU A 42 -11.30 -5.77 -31.35
CA GLU A 42 -10.50 -4.57 -31.06
C GLU A 42 -11.12 -3.75 -29.92
N LYS A 43 -12.45 -3.66 -29.86
CA LYS A 43 -13.15 -3.03 -28.73
C LYS A 43 -12.86 -3.73 -27.40
N VAL A 44 -12.97 -5.06 -27.34
CA VAL A 44 -12.66 -5.83 -26.12
C VAL A 44 -11.19 -5.67 -25.71
N LYS A 45 -10.27 -5.61 -26.68
CA LYS A 45 -8.85 -5.36 -26.43
C LYS A 45 -8.60 -3.97 -25.83
N GLN A 46 -9.28 -2.94 -26.35
CA GLN A 46 -9.20 -1.59 -25.77
C GLN A 46 -9.77 -1.53 -24.36
N GLU A 47 -10.91 -2.18 -24.11
CA GLU A 47 -11.50 -2.30 -22.77
C GLU A 47 -10.56 -3.03 -21.80
N LEU A 48 -9.91 -4.10 -22.24
CA LEU A 48 -8.93 -4.83 -21.44
C LEU A 48 -7.73 -3.95 -21.06
N GLU A 49 -7.17 -3.18 -22.00
CA GLU A 49 -6.08 -2.26 -21.69
C GLU A 49 -6.52 -1.13 -20.75
N SER A 50 -7.73 -0.61 -20.93
CA SER A 50 -8.34 0.36 -19.99
C SER A 50 -8.50 -0.23 -18.59
N MET A 51 -8.96 -1.48 -18.47
CA MET A 51 -9.08 -2.18 -17.20
C MET A 51 -7.72 -2.43 -16.55
N LYS A 52 -6.68 -2.79 -17.31
CA LYS A 52 -5.32 -2.94 -16.79
C LYS A 52 -4.77 -1.63 -16.23
N ALA A 53 -5.00 -0.52 -16.93
CA ALA A 53 -4.59 0.80 -16.45
C ALA A 53 -5.30 1.17 -15.14
N LYS A 54 -6.62 0.95 -15.06
CA LYS A 54 -7.41 1.18 -13.83
C LYS A 54 -6.98 0.27 -12.68
N LEU A 55 -6.64 -0.99 -12.96
CA LEU A 55 -6.13 -1.91 -11.95
C LEU A 55 -4.81 -1.41 -11.39
N SER A 56 -3.88 -1.01 -12.27
CA SER A 56 -2.58 -0.46 -11.87
C SER A 56 -2.72 0.79 -11.01
N SER A 57 -3.60 1.72 -11.38
CA SER A 57 -3.83 2.94 -10.60
C SER A 57 -4.46 2.64 -9.24
N THR A 58 -5.37 1.68 -9.17
CA THR A 58 -5.98 1.25 -7.91
C THR A 58 -4.96 0.57 -6.99
N GLN A 59 -4.08 -0.27 -7.55
CA GLN A 59 -3.00 -0.92 -6.79
C GLN A 59 -2.00 0.09 -6.25
N GLN A 60 -1.63 1.10 -7.04
CA GLN A 60 -0.77 2.18 -6.58
C GLN A 60 -1.43 2.97 -5.43
N SER A 61 -2.70 3.36 -5.59
CA SER A 61 -3.43 4.07 -4.54
C SER A 61 -3.55 3.24 -3.25
N LEU A 62 -3.77 1.93 -3.37
CA LEU A 62 -3.78 1.03 -2.22
C LEU A 62 -2.43 1.02 -1.49
N ALA A 63 -1.32 0.89 -2.22
CA ALA A 63 0.02 0.89 -1.63
C ALA A 63 0.35 2.22 -0.93
N GLU A 64 -0.06 3.36 -1.50
CA GLU A 64 0.05 4.67 -0.88
C GLU A 64 -0.76 4.74 0.43
N LYS A 65 -1.98 4.19 0.45
CA LYS A 65 -2.82 4.14 1.65
C LYS A 65 -2.25 3.22 2.73
N GLU A 66 -1.68 2.08 2.35
CA GLU A 66 -1.00 1.17 3.29
C GLU A 66 0.24 1.81 3.92
N THR A 67 1.02 2.51 3.12
CA THR A 67 2.18 3.29 3.59
C THR A 67 1.72 4.39 4.56
N HIS A 68 0.69 5.14 4.19
CA HIS A 68 0.13 6.19 5.04
C HIS A 68 -0.41 5.65 6.37
N LEU A 69 -1.12 4.52 6.35
CA LEU A 69 -1.59 3.86 7.58
C LEU A 69 -0.44 3.39 8.47
N THR A 70 0.67 2.95 7.88
CA THR A 70 1.87 2.55 8.64
C THR A 70 2.50 3.77 9.31
N ASN A 71 2.61 4.89 8.59
CA ASN A 71 3.13 6.15 9.15
C ASN A 71 2.23 6.68 10.27
N LEU A 72 0.91 6.73 10.08
CA LEU A 72 -0.03 7.16 11.12
C LEU A 72 0.04 6.30 12.38
N ARG A 73 0.25 4.98 12.24
CA ARG A 73 0.47 4.09 13.39
C ARG A 73 1.75 4.45 14.14
N ALA A 74 2.85 4.70 13.42
CA ALA A 74 4.12 5.10 14.02
C ALA A 74 4.02 6.46 14.73
N GLU A 75 3.39 7.46 14.09
CA GLU A 75 3.12 8.77 14.67
C GLU A 75 2.27 8.68 15.93
N ARG A 76 1.20 7.88 15.90
CA ARG A 76 0.35 7.64 17.08
C ARG A 76 1.14 7.06 18.25
N ARG A 77 2.05 6.13 18.00
CA ARG A 77 2.94 5.56 19.05
C ARG A 77 3.87 6.63 19.62
N LYS A 78 4.53 7.39 18.74
CA LYS A 78 5.42 8.48 19.14
C LYS A 78 4.68 9.51 20.00
N HIS A 79 3.49 9.94 19.59
CA HIS A 79 2.69 10.88 20.37
C HIS A 79 2.25 10.31 21.72
N LEU A 80 1.96 9.01 21.79
CA LEU A 80 1.64 8.37 23.06
C LEU A 80 2.86 8.37 24.00
N GLU A 81 4.06 8.09 23.48
CA GLU A 81 5.32 8.20 24.23
C GLU A 81 5.55 9.62 24.74
N GLU A 82 5.47 10.62 23.86
CA GLU A 82 5.66 12.04 24.19
C GLU A 82 4.67 12.50 25.28
N VAL A 83 3.39 12.14 25.18
CA VAL A 83 2.38 12.51 26.18
C VAL A 83 2.66 11.86 27.54
N LEU A 84 3.11 10.60 27.55
CA LEU A 84 3.43 9.90 28.79
C LEU A 84 4.69 10.46 29.45
N GLU A 85 5.67 10.89 28.66
CA GLU A 85 6.87 11.59 29.12
C GLU A 85 6.53 12.95 29.71
N MET A 86 5.78 13.79 29.00
CA MET A 86 5.34 15.11 29.51
C MET A 86 4.57 14.98 30.83
N LYS A 87 3.71 13.95 30.97
CA LYS A 87 3.00 13.68 32.23
C LYS A 87 3.95 13.32 33.37
N GLN A 88 5.01 12.56 33.09
CA GLN A 88 6.02 12.20 34.07
C GLN A 88 6.84 13.43 34.50
N GLU A 89 7.27 14.25 33.53
CA GLU A 89 8.02 15.48 33.77
C GLU A 89 7.20 16.48 34.61
N ALA A 90 5.92 16.67 34.29
CA ALA A 90 5.04 17.55 35.04
C ALA A 90 4.89 17.11 36.52
N LEU A 91 4.78 15.80 36.76
CA LEU A 91 4.73 15.25 38.13
C LEU A 91 6.05 15.45 38.87
N LEU A 92 7.18 15.21 38.20
CA LEU A 92 8.51 15.43 38.78
C LEU A 92 8.76 16.91 39.09
N ALA A 93 8.37 17.81 38.20
CA ALA A 93 8.47 19.25 38.42
C ALA A 93 7.63 19.70 39.62
N ALA A 94 6.39 19.22 39.74
CA ALA A 94 5.53 19.53 40.88
C ALA A 94 6.11 18.99 42.20
N ILE A 95 6.69 17.78 42.21
CA ILE A 95 7.39 17.24 43.39
C ILE A 95 8.59 18.12 43.76
N SER A 96 9.43 18.47 42.78
CA SER A 96 10.60 19.31 42.98
C SER A 96 10.23 20.70 43.52
N GLU A 97 9.12 21.28 43.06
CA GLU A 97 8.58 22.54 43.58
C GLU A 97 8.19 22.40 45.06
N LYS A 98 7.52 21.30 45.43
CA LYS A 98 7.14 21.03 46.82
C LYS A 98 8.38 20.82 47.71
N ASP A 99 9.40 20.13 47.23
CA ASP A 99 10.67 19.96 47.96
C ASP A 99 11.40 21.31 48.16
N ALA A 100 11.44 22.18 47.14
CA ALA A 100 12.00 23.52 47.26
C ALA A 100 11.25 24.38 48.30
N ASN A 101 9.91 24.33 48.30
CA ASN A 101 9.08 25.05 49.26
C ASN A 101 9.27 24.54 50.69
N ILE A 102 9.37 23.22 50.89
CA ILE A 102 9.68 22.63 52.19
C ILE A 102 11.04 23.11 52.69
N ALA A 103 12.08 23.02 51.86
CA ALA A 103 13.43 23.47 52.23
C ALA A 103 13.45 24.96 52.62
N LEU A 104 12.74 25.80 51.88
CA LEU A 104 12.65 27.23 52.18
C LEU A 104 11.96 27.49 53.52
N LEU A 105 10.84 26.80 53.81
CA LEU A 105 10.11 26.96 55.08
C LEU A 105 10.89 26.42 56.28
N GLU A 106 11.59 25.30 56.12
CA GLU A 106 12.43 24.69 57.15
C GLU A 106 13.63 25.59 57.50
N LEU A 107 14.16 26.36 56.54
CA LEU A 107 15.24 27.33 56.76
C LEU A 107 14.75 28.68 57.35
N SER A 108 13.49 29.08 57.10
CA SER A 108 13.03 30.45 57.33
C SER A 108 12.26 30.69 58.64
N SER A 109 11.72 29.66 59.32
CA SER A 109 10.92 29.89 60.54
C SER A 109 10.75 28.66 61.43
N SER A 110 10.98 28.85 62.74
CA SER A 110 10.70 27.84 63.79
C SER A 110 9.30 28.01 64.44
N LYS A 111 8.39 28.77 63.81
CA LYS A 111 7.05 29.03 64.36
C LYS A 111 6.09 27.87 64.07
N LYS A 112 5.17 27.59 65.00
CA LYS A 112 4.16 26.52 64.89
C LYS A 112 3.36 26.55 63.57
N LYS A 113 2.97 27.74 63.09
CA LYS A 113 2.27 27.91 61.80
C LYS A 113 3.09 27.43 60.60
N THR A 114 4.42 27.59 60.64
CA THR A 114 5.34 27.10 59.59
C THR A 114 5.46 25.58 59.61
N GLN A 115 5.44 24.96 60.79
CA GLN A 115 5.46 23.50 60.91
C GLN A 115 4.20 22.85 60.35
N ASP A 116 3.02 23.45 60.57
CA ASP A 116 1.76 22.95 60.03
C ASP A 116 1.75 23.01 58.48
N GLU A 117 2.31 24.07 57.90
CA GLU A 117 2.45 24.24 56.45
C GLU A 117 3.45 23.23 55.85
N VAL A 118 4.59 23.01 56.50
CA VAL A 118 5.56 21.98 56.10
C VAL A 118 4.91 20.58 56.15
N ALA A 119 4.12 20.29 57.19
CA ALA A 119 3.42 19.01 57.29
C ALA A 119 2.37 18.84 56.17
N ALA A 120 1.66 19.91 55.79
CA ALA A 120 0.73 19.90 54.66
C ALA A 120 1.46 19.65 53.33
N LEU A 121 2.56 20.34 53.06
CA LEU A 121 3.37 20.17 51.86
C LEU A 121 3.95 18.76 51.73
N LYS A 122 4.42 18.16 52.85
CA LYS A 122 4.89 16.77 52.87
C LYS A 122 3.79 15.79 52.46
N ARG A 123 2.56 15.95 52.99
CA ARG A 123 1.41 15.12 52.59
C ARG A 123 1.05 15.30 51.12
N GLU A 124 1.10 16.52 50.60
CA GLU A 124 0.83 16.78 49.18
C GLU A 124 1.89 16.16 48.28
N LYS A 125 3.17 16.27 48.65
CA LYS A 125 4.27 15.58 47.96
C LYS A 125 4.06 14.08 47.94
N ASP A 126 3.72 13.46 49.06
CA ASP A 126 3.51 12.01 49.12
C ASP A 126 2.40 11.56 48.16
N ARG A 127 1.34 12.36 47.99
CA ARG A 127 0.30 12.12 46.99
C ARG A 127 0.85 12.20 45.56
N LEU A 128 1.66 13.22 45.24
CA LEU A 128 2.29 13.36 43.93
C LEU A 128 3.26 12.19 43.63
N VAL A 129 4.02 11.75 44.62
CA VAL A 129 4.92 10.59 44.51
C VAL A 129 4.13 9.30 44.25
N GLN A 130 2.98 9.12 44.92
CA GLN A 130 2.10 7.99 44.63
C GLN A 130 1.54 8.05 43.21
N GLN A 131 1.14 9.23 42.73
CA GLN A 131 0.70 9.42 41.34
C GLN A 131 1.81 9.11 40.33
N LEU A 132 3.05 9.52 40.60
CA LEU A 132 4.21 9.22 39.75
C LEU A 132 4.49 7.71 39.68
N LYS A 133 4.43 7.01 40.81
CA LYS A 133 4.58 5.55 40.84
C LYS A 133 3.50 4.86 40.01
N GLN A 134 2.24 5.28 40.18
CA GLN A 134 1.12 4.74 39.40
C GLN A 134 1.28 5.05 37.90
N GLN A 135 1.69 6.26 37.54
CA GLN A 135 1.94 6.65 36.15
C GLN A 135 3.04 5.78 35.53
N THR A 136 4.12 5.51 36.27
CA THR A 136 5.24 4.69 35.78
C THR A 136 4.77 3.26 35.51
N GLN A 137 3.99 2.68 36.42
CA GLN A 137 3.41 1.34 36.24
C GLN A 137 2.44 1.29 35.06
N ASN A 138 1.56 2.28 34.93
CA ASN A 138 0.60 2.37 33.83
C ASN A 138 1.31 2.51 32.48
N ARG A 139 2.39 3.31 32.41
CA ARG A 139 3.21 3.45 31.22
C ARG A 139 3.80 2.11 30.80
N MET A 140 4.43 1.38 31.74
CA MET A 140 5.02 0.07 31.44
C MET A 140 3.99 -0.92 30.88
N LYS A 141 2.79 -0.96 31.48
CA LYS A 141 1.71 -1.83 31.02
C LYS A 141 1.24 -1.47 29.60
N LEU A 142 0.99 -0.18 29.34
CA LEU A 142 0.58 0.29 28.02
C LEU A 142 1.66 0.06 26.96
N MET A 143 2.93 0.23 27.31
CA MET A 143 4.02 -0.05 26.37
C MET A 143 4.07 -1.54 26.02
N ALA A 144 3.90 -2.45 27.00
CA ALA A 144 3.88 -3.88 26.71
C ALA A 144 2.74 -4.27 25.74
N ASP A 145 1.54 -3.70 25.91
CA ASP A 145 0.37 -4.03 25.09
C ASP A 145 0.48 -3.52 23.62
N ASN A 146 1.32 -2.52 23.33
CA ASN A 146 1.46 -1.94 21.99
C ASN A 146 2.55 -2.60 21.12
N TYR A 147 3.45 -3.44 21.67
CA TYR A 147 4.52 -4.10 20.90
C TYR A 147 4.06 -5.39 20.19
N GLU A 148 2.94 -6.00 20.61
CA GLU A 148 2.40 -7.21 19.98
C GLU A 148 1.84 -6.95 18.56
N ASP A 149 1.37 -5.73 18.27
CA ASP A 149 0.79 -5.36 16.96
C ASP A 149 1.85 -5.33 15.83
N ASP A 150 3.11 -5.02 16.14
CA ASP A 150 4.21 -4.97 15.15
C ASP A 150 4.83 -6.36 14.88
N HIS A 151 4.80 -7.30 15.84
CA HIS A 151 5.41 -8.64 15.66
C HIS A 151 4.61 -9.55 14.72
N LEU A 152 3.31 -9.35 14.58
CA LEU A 152 2.48 -10.12 13.63
C LEU A 152 2.71 -9.69 12.17
N LYS A 153 3.23 -8.48 11.91
CA LYS A 153 3.50 -7.99 10.54
C LYS A 153 4.97 -7.98 10.13
N SER A 154 5.92 -7.89 11.06
CA SER A 154 7.34 -8.03 10.69
C SER A 154 7.66 -9.44 10.15
N SER A 155 6.99 -10.48 10.66
CA SER A 155 7.02 -11.84 10.07
C SER A 155 6.35 -11.91 8.68
N SER A 156 5.49 -10.97 8.32
CA SER A 156 4.84 -10.92 7.00
C SER A 156 5.62 -10.06 6.00
N HIS A 157 6.59 -9.25 6.45
CA HIS A 157 7.31 -8.30 5.60
C HIS A 157 8.75 -8.72 5.25
N SER A 158 9.23 -9.87 5.72
CA SER A 158 10.59 -10.33 5.41
C SER A 158 10.77 -10.96 4.02
N ASN A 159 9.72 -11.19 3.22
CA ASN A 159 9.89 -11.75 1.87
C ASN A 159 8.63 -11.56 1.02
N GLN A 160 8.53 -10.48 0.24
CA GLN A 160 7.66 -10.48 -0.95
C GLN A 160 7.98 -9.40 -1.98
N THR A 161 9.22 -9.36 -2.47
CA THR A 161 9.46 -9.12 -3.91
C THR A 161 9.09 -10.36 -4.77
N ASN A 162 8.60 -11.43 -4.14
CA ASN A 162 7.96 -12.55 -4.80
C ASN A 162 6.53 -12.19 -5.24
N HIS A 163 6.42 -11.43 -6.33
CA HIS A 163 5.24 -11.49 -7.19
C HIS A 163 5.07 -12.94 -7.68
N LYS A 164 4.37 -13.78 -6.90
CA LYS A 164 3.71 -14.94 -7.47
C LYS A 164 2.55 -14.38 -8.30
N PRO A 165 2.57 -14.57 -9.64
CA PRO A 165 1.49 -14.04 -10.45
C PRO A 165 0.19 -14.73 -9.99
N SER A 166 -0.86 -13.92 -9.80
CA SER A 166 -2.22 -14.41 -9.54
C SER A 166 -2.56 -15.55 -10.54
N PRO A 167 -3.37 -16.57 -10.19
CA PRO A 167 -3.71 -17.66 -11.12
C PRO A 167 -4.10 -17.16 -12.53
N ASP A 168 -4.79 -16.02 -12.58
CA ASP A 168 -5.16 -15.33 -13.83
C ASP A 168 -3.95 -14.76 -14.57
N GLN A 169 -3.00 -14.19 -13.84
CA GLN A 169 -1.76 -13.64 -14.38
C GLN A 169 -0.82 -14.74 -14.89
N ARG A 170 -0.84 -15.94 -14.29
CA ARG A 170 -0.18 -17.16 -14.82
C ARG A 170 -0.87 -17.68 -16.08
N GLY A 171 -2.19 -17.61 -16.16
CA GLY A 171 -2.95 -17.91 -17.38
C GLY A 171 -2.57 -16.98 -18.53
N ILE A 172 -2.54 -15.67 -18.27
CA ILE A 172 -2.20 -14.63 -19.25
C ILE A 172 -0.75 -14.77 -19.74
N LEU A 173 0.21 -15.04 -18.84
CA LEU A 173 1.62 -15.28 -19.22
C LEU A 173 1.80 -16.56 -20.07
N LYS A 174 1.01 -17.61 -19.80
CA LYS A 174 1.01 -18.84 -20.60
C LYS A 174 0.39 -18.60 -21.98
N ALA A 175 -0.69 -17.83 -22.05
CA ALA A 175 -1.33 -17.43 -23.30
C ALA A 175 -0.41 -16.54 -24.15
N ASP A 176 0.30 -15.59 -23.55
CA ASP A 176 1.23 -14.71 -24.26
C ASP A 176 2.46 -15.50 -24.79
N LYS A 177 2.95 -16.48 -24.02
CA LYS A 177 3.98 -17.43 -24.49
C LYS A 177 3.47 -18.33 -25.63
N ALA A 178 2.25 -18.83 -25.54
CA ALA A 178 1.65 -19.65 -26.59
C ALA A 178 1.44 -18.85 -27.88
N TYR A 179 0.96 -17.60 -27.76
CA TYR A 179 0.79 -16.67 -28.88
C TYR A 179 2.12 -16.35 -29.56
N LYS A 180 3.18 -16.05 -28.80
CA LYS A 180 4.53 -15.82 -29.35
C LYS A 180 5.11 -17.07 -30.02
N ARG A 181 4.82 -18.27 -29.51
CA ARG A 181 5.30 -19.54 -30.09
C ARG A 181 4.56 -19.89 -31.38
N ALA A 182 3.24 -19.66 -31.43
CA ALA A 182 2.43 -19.82 -32.64
C ALA A 182 2.87 -18.84 -33.74
N LYS A 183 3.13 -17.57 -33.38
CA LYS A 183 3.62 -16.56 -34.32
C LYS A 183 5.00 -16.88 -34.90
N LYS A 184 5.83 -17.63 -34.16
CA LYS A 184 7.16 -18.10 -34.60
C LYS A 184 7.12 -19.38 -35.45
N ALA A 185 6.00 -20.11 -35.42
CA ALA A 185 5.80 -21.36 -36.15
C ALA A 185 5.12 -21.18 -37.51
N VAL A 186 4.74 -19.95 -37.88
CA VAL A 186 4.21 -19.64 -39.22
C VAL A 186 5.40 -19.57 -40.20
N PRO A 187 5.53 -20.50 -41.16
CA PRO A 187 6.57 -20.41 -42.18
C PRO A 187 6.27 -19.21 -43.08
N GLN A 188 7.22 -18.29 -43.23
CA GLN A 188 7.20 -17.35 -44.34
C GLN A 188 7.67 -18.09 -45.59
N GLY A 189 6.77 -18.47 -46.50
CA GLY A 189 7.18 -19.06 -47.78
C GLY A 189 6.07 -19.75 -48.58
N GLY A 190 5.78 -19.15 -49.74
CA GLY A 190 5.14 -19.64 -50.97
C GLY A 190 4.51 -21.03 -51.04
N SER A 191 3.23 -21.06 -51.43
CA SER A 191 2.49 -22.24 -51.84
C SER A 191 2.91 -22.74 -53.24
N GLU A 192 3.57 -23.90 -53.33
CA GLU A 192 3.53 -24.74 -54.53
C GLU A 192 2.43 -25.79 -54.36
N TYR A 193 1.30 -25.59 -55.04
CA TYR A 193 0.26 -26.61 -55.20
C TYR A 193 0.66 -27.56 -56.33
N ARG A 194 0.97 -28.82 -56.01
CA ARG A 194 1.10 -29.89 -56.99
C ARG A 194 -0.13 -30.79 -56.93
N ILE A 195 -1.06 -30.57 -57.85
CA ILE A 195 -2.16 -31.48 -58.14
C ILE A 195 -1.55 -32.74 -58.78
N ARG A 196 -1.85 -33.92 -58.22
CA ARG A 196 -1.57 -35.22 -58.85
C ARG A 196 -2.85 -35.73 -59.50
N ASN A 197 -2.73 -36.04 -60.79
CA ASN A 197 -3.70 -36.81 -61.59
C ASN A 197 -3.97 -38.18 -60.97
#